data_AF-A0A2N9YJ16-F1
#
_entry.id   AF-A0A2N9YJ16-F1
#
_cell.length_a   1.000
_cell.length_b   1.000
_cell.length_c   1.000
_cell.angle_alpha   90.00
_cell.angle_beta   90.00
_cell.angle_gamma   90.00
#
_symmetry.space_group_name_H-M   'P 1'
#
loop_
_entity.id
_entity.type
_entity.pdbx_description
1 polymer ?
#
loop_
_entity_poly.entity_id
_entity_poly.type
_entity_poly.pdbx_seq_one_letter_code
_entity_poly.pdbx_strand_id
1 'polypeptide(L)' 'MISLRFNTLYESTENQAYVWRVIVDGHEHLATDIECLVPTYGTKDEIAEGVYKWHLSCNGVLTWEGTKAIIRAV' A
#
# COMPACT_ATOMS: atom_id res chain seq x y z
N MET A 1 -11.56 0.05 0.96
CA MET A 1 -10.51 -1.00 1.15
C MET A 1 -9.18 -0.37 0.83
N ILE A 2 -8.17 -0.61 1.66
CA ILE A 2 -6.81 -0.10 1.43
C ILE A 2 -5.92 -1.29 1.03
N SER A 3 -5.19 -1.17 -0.07
CA SER A 3 -4.21 -2.16 -0.55
C SER A 3 -2.79 -1.65 -0.33
N LEU A 4 -1.94 -2.48 0.27
CA LEU A 4 -0.56 -2.19 0.64
C LEU A 4 0.36 -3.06 -0.22
N ARG A 5 1.26 -2.41 -0.97
CA ARG A 5 2.16 -3.09 -1.91
C ARG A 5 3.57 -2.59 -1.74
N PHE A 6 4.54 -3.48 -1.90
CA PHE A 6 5.91 -3.07 -2.07
C PHE A 6 6.06 -2.27 -3.38
N ASN A 7 6.74 -1.13 -3.30
CA ASN A 7 7.06 -0.32 -4.47
C ASN A 7 8.27 -0.93 -5.19
N THR A 8 8.06 -1.85 -6.13
CA THR A 8 9.16 -2.45 -6.93
C THR A 8 9.94 -1.46 -7.79
N LEU A 9 9.50 -0.20 -7.89
CA LEU A 9 10.16 0.87 -8.63
C LEU A 9 10.89 1.86 -7.72
N TYR A 10 11.01 1.59 -6.42
CA TYR A 10 11.57 2.54 -5.45
C TYR A 10 12.97 3.03 -5.85
N GLU A 11 13.82 2.18 -6.43
CA GLU A 11 15.16 2.53 -6.92
C GLU A 11 15.14 3.58 -8.05
N SER A 12 14.05 3.62 -8.82
CA SER A 12 13.85 4.56 -9.93
C SER A 12 13.15 5.86 -9.52
N THR A 13 12.72 5.97 -8.26
CA THR A 13 12.13 7.21 -7.74
C THR A 13 13.21 8.18 -7.28
N GLU A 14 12.96 9.49 -7.36
CA GLU A 14 13.88 10.53 -6.89
C GLU A 14 14.25 10.37 -5.41
N ASN A 15 13.33 9.79 -4.62
CA ASN A 15 13.53 9.50 -3.21
C ASN A 15 13.28 8.01 -2.93
N GLN A 16 14.35 7.24 -2.96
CA GLN A 16 14.37 5.79 -2.75
C GLN A 16 13.88 5.35 -1.36
N ALA A 17 13.59 6.28 -0.45
CA ALA A 17 12.94 5.96 0.82
C ALA A 17 11.48 5.50 0.65
N TYR A 18 10.81 5.83 -0.47
CA TYR A 18 9.41 5.47 -0.72
C TYR A 18 9.24 4.02 -1.19
N VAL A 19 9.45 3.09 -0.27
CA VAL A 19 9.42 1.64 -0.53
C VAL A 19 8.01 1.04 -0.55
N TRP A 20 6.98 1.81 -0.21
CA TRP A 20 5.59 1.34 -0.16
C TRP A 20 4.66 2.12 -1.09
N ARG A 21 3.68 1.39 -1.64
CA ARG A 21 2.48 1.93 -2.29
C ARG A 21 1.26 1.64 -1.42
N VAL A 22 0.50 2.68 -1.13
CA VAL A 22 -0.79 2.63 -0.46
C VAL A 22 -1.85 3.01 -1.47
N ILE A 23 -2.74 2.07 -1.81
CA ILE A 23 -3.80 2.29 -2.77
C ILE A 23 -5.12 2.36 -2.02
N VAL A 24 -5.80 3.50 -2.12
CA VAL A 24 -7.11 3.74 -1.48
C VAL A 24 -8.01 4.43 -2.49
N ASP A 25 -9.24 3.94 -2.62
CA ASP A 25 -10.26 4.47 -3.55
C ASP A 25 -9.75 4.66 -5.00
N GLY A 26 -8.89 3.75 -5.46
CA GLY A 26 -8.30 3.76 -6.79
C GLY A 26 -7.10 4.71 -6.97
N HIS A 27 -6.72 5.46 -5.94
CA HIS A 27 -5.57 6.37 -5.95
C HIS A 27 -4.35 5.73 -5.30
N GLU A 28 -3.19 5.81 -5.96
CA GLU A 28 -1.91 5.34 -5.45
C GLU A 28 -1.16 6.49 -4.73
N HIS A 29 -0.68 6.19 -3.52
CA HIS A 29 0.18 7.07 -2.73
C HIS A 29 1.46 6.35 -2.37
N LEU A 30 2.58 7.09 -2.33
CA LEU A 30 3.87 6.54 -1.91
C LEU A 30 4.10 6.80 -0.41
N ALA A 31 4.61 5.79 0.29
CA ALA A 31 4.95 5.88 1.71
C ALA A 31 6.35 5.33 1.97
N THR A 32 7.04 5.91 2.95
CA THR A 32 8.35 5.39 3.41
C THR A 32 8.19 4.25 4.39
N ASP A 33 7.06 4.21 5.11
CA ASP A 33 6.73 3.20 6.10
C ASP A 33 5.21 3.08 6.25
N ILE A 34 4.72 1.94 6.77
CA ILE A 34 3.31 1.68 7.03
C ILE A 34 3.14 1.13 8.44
N GLU A 35 2.29 1.78 9.23
CA GLU A 35 1.76 1.23 10.48
C GLU A 35 0.29 0.86 10.30
N CYS A 36 0.00 -0.45 10.25
CA CYS A 36 -1.35 -0.98 10.08
C CYS A 36 -1.83 -1.57 11.41
N LEU A 37 -2.75 -0.88 12.08
CA LEU A 37 -3.29 -1.23 13.40
C LEU A 37 -4.63 -1.96 13.31
N VAL A 38 -4.89 -2.60 12.17
CA VAL A 38 -6.12 -3.34 11.87
C VAL A 38 -5.77 -4.71 11.27
N PRO A 39 -6.67 -5.71 11.37
CA PRO A 39 -6.46 -6.98 10.70
C PRO A 39 -6.22 -6.82 9.19
N THR A 40 -5.23 -7.53 8.68
CA THR A 40 -4.90 -7.60 7.26
C THR A 40 -5.31 -8.94 6.67
N TYR A 41 -5.55 -8.95 5.37
CA TYR A 41 -5.85 -10.16 4.60
C TYR A 41 -5.18 -10.09 3.23
N GLY A 42 -4.87 -11.27 2.67
CA GLY A 42 -4.27 -11.36 1.34
C GLY A 42 -5.29 -11.12 0.23
N THR A 43 -4.93 -10.30 -0.74
CA THR A 43 -5.69 -10.06 -1.97
C THR A 43 -4.77 -10.13 -3.18
N LYS A 44 -5.32 -10.23 -4.37
CA LYS A 44 -4.55 -10.23 -5.62
C LYS A 44 -5.25 -9.47 -6.72
N ASP A 45 -4.47 -8.90 -7.61
CA ASP A 45 -4.95 -8.33 -8.88
C ASP A 45 -4.44 -9.20 -10.03
N GLU A 46 -5.26 -9.34 -11.07
CA GLU A 46 -4.83 -9.87 -12.35
C GLU A 46 -4.25 -8.74 -13.21
N ILE A 47 -2.97 -8.83 -13.55
CA ILE A 47 -2.26 -7.77 -14.30
C ILE A 47 -2.04 -8.13 -15.78
N ALA A 48 -2.21 -9.40 -16.12
CA ALA A 48 -2.26 -9.97 -17.45
C ALA A 48 -2.98 -11.32 -17.33
N GLU A 49 -3.44 -11.90 -18.44
CA GLU A 49 -4.18 -13.16 -18.45
C GLU A 49 -3.44 -14.26 -17.66
N GLY A 50 -4.04 -14.71 -16.57
CA GLY A 50 -3.48 -15.74 -15.69
C GLY A 50 -2.32 -15.28 -14.78
N VAL A 51 -1.89 -14.02 -14.85
CA VAL A 51 -0.79 -13.46 -14.05
C VAL A 51 -1.33 -12.60 -12.92
N TYR A 52 -1.17 -13.11 -11.70
CA TYR A 52 -1.64 -12.45 -10.49
C TYR A 52 -0.51 -11.80 -9.70
N LYS A 53 -0.75 -10.60 -9.19
CA LYS A 53 0.07 -9.95 -8.18
C LYS A 53 -0.64 -9.94 -6.83
N TRP A 54 -0.02 -10.55 -5.84
CA TRP A 54 -0.52 -10.60 -4.47
C TRP A 54 -0.10 -9.36 -3.67
N HIS A 55 -0.97 -8.95 -2.75
CA HIS A 55 -0.75 -7.81 -1.86
C HIS A 55 -1.54 -7.97 -0.55
N LEU A 56 -1.17 -7.16 0.45
CA LEU A 56 -1.92 -7.09 1.71
C LEU A 56 -3.02 -6.06 1.58
N SER A 57 -4.21 -6.37 2.08
CA SER A 57 -5.34 -5.44 2.15
C SER A 57 -5.90 -5.35 3.55
N CYS A 58 -6.57 -4.24 3.85
CA CYS A 58 -7.25 -4.01 5.10
C CYS A 58 -8.44 -3.04 4.94
N ASN A 59 -9.27 -2.95 5.98
CA ASN A 59 -10.32 -1.96 6.11
C ASN A 59 -10.02 -1.07 7.32
N GLY A 60 -10.04 0.25 7.13
CA GLY A 60 -9.72 1.22 8.16
C GLY A 60 -9.65 2.64 7.59
N VAL A 61 -9.24 3.58 8.42
CA VAL A 61 -9.01 4.98 8.08
C VAL A 61 -7.52 5.22 7.88
N LEU A 62 -7.14 5.73 6.70
CA LEU A 62 -5.78 6.13 6.38
C LEU A 62 -5.52 7.56 6.87
N THR A 63 -4.45 7.74 7.62
CA THR A 63 -3.88 9.03 8.04
C THR A 63 -2.39 9.06 7.74
N TRP A 64 -1.79 10.24 7.72
CA TRP A 64 -0.39 10.43 7.38
C TRP A 64 0.35 11.17 8.49
N GLU A 65 1.53 10.65 8.86
CA GLU A 65 2.51 11.33 9.70
C GLU A 65 3.78 11.56 8.87
N GLY A 66 3.89 12.75 8.27
CA GLY A 66 4.91 13.00 7.26
C GLY A 66 4.73 12.05 6.06
N THR A 67 5.73 11.20 5.82
CA THR A 67 5.74 10.21 4.73
C THR A 67 5.32 8.80 5.17
N LYS A 68 4.97 8.62 6.44
CA LYS A 68 4.49 7.35 7.00
C LYS A 68 2.97 7.29 6.91
N ALA A 69 2.46 6.17 6.38
CA ALA A 69 1.04 5.86 6.36
C ALA A 69 0.62 5.17 7.65
N ILE A 70 -0.46 5.63 8.29
CA ILE A 70 -1.02 5.00 9.49
C ILE A 70 -2.48 4.65 9.29
N ILE A 71 -2.83 3.38 9.51
CA ILE A 71 -4.16 2.83 9.28
C ILE A 71 -4.76 2.35 10.60
N ARG A 72 -5.93 2.87 10.95
CA ARG A 72 -6.66 2.57 12.20
C ARG A 72 -8.08 2.09 11.92
N ALA A 73 -8.71 1.47 12.91
CA ALA A 73 -10.14 1.17 12.84
C ALA A 73 -10.97 2.46 12.69
N VAL A 74 -12.17 2.31 12.13
CA VAL A 74 -13.17 3.39 12.04
C VAL A 74 -13.74 3.68 13.43
#